data_AF-A0A0Q0S3G2-F1
#
_entry.id   AF-A0A0Q0S3G2-F1
#
_cell.length_a   1.000
_cell.length_b   1.000
_cell.length_c   1.000
_cell.angle_alpha   90.00
_cell.angle_beta   90.00
_cell.angle_gamma   90.00
#
_symmetry.space_group_name_H-M   'P 1'
#
loop_
_entity.id
_entity.type
_entity.pdbx_description
1 polymer ?
#
loop_
_entity_poly.entity_id
_entity_poly.type
_entity_poly.pdbx_seq_one_letter_code
_entity_poly.pdbx_strand_id
1 'polypeptide(L)'
;MIEITYEQVKEFLLETEFSHQPGQIEISFPILRRIHRRLQQGNSFNAIKIRNGRIVDGHHRYICHQLLNIIPETIIGGANSSQIKFTWKEINLTRDDYDDADTRRLFAERYDK
;
A
#
# COMPACT_ATOMS: atom_id res chain seq x y z
N MET A 1 -11.17 -14.71 -7.00
CA MET A 1 -10.14 -13.78 -6.54
C MET A 1 -9.68 -12.99 -7.75
N ILE A 2 -9.64 -11.66 -7.66
CA ILE A 2 -9.24 -10.81 -8.79
C ILE A 2 -7.74 -10.58 -8.67
N GLU A 3 -6.97 -11.01 -9.66
CA GLU A 3 -5.54 -10.71 -9.71
C GLU A 3 -5.32 -9.34 -10.34
N ILE A 4 -4.48 -8.53 -9.70
CA ILE A 4 -4.02 -7.25 -10.22
C ILE A 4 -2.74 -7.44 -11.02
N THR A 5 -2.64 -6.76 -12.16
CA THR A 5 -1.42 -6.67 -12.97
C THR A 5 -0.63 -5.41 -12.63
N TYR A 6 0.64 -5.39 -13.04
CA TYR A 6 1.50 -4.23 -12.81
C TYR A 6 0.96 -3.00 -13.56
N GLU A 7 0.50 -3.20 -14.79
CA GLU A 7 -0.03 -2.18 -15.68
C GLU A 7 -1.33 -1.59 -15.13
N GLN A 8 -2.22 -2.43 -14.61
CA GLN A 8 -3.46 -1.98 -13.94
C GLN A 8 -3.16 -1.11 -12.72
N VAL A 9 -2.20 -1.52 -11.88
CA VAL A 9 -1.81 -0.70 -10.71
C VAL A 9 -1.19 0.61 -11.17
N LYS A 10 -0.35 0.59 -12.20
CA LYS A 10 0.28 1.80 -12.74
C LYS A 10 -0.76 2.79 -13.24
N GLU A 11 -1.73 2.33 -14.03
CA GLU A 11 -2.84 3.15 -14.53
C GLU A 11 -3.69 3.68 -13.37
N PHE A 12 -4.04 2.82 -12.43
CA PHE A 12 -4.79 3.20 -11.23
C PHE A 12 -4.12 4.33 -10.44
N LEU A 13 -2.80 4.28 -10.24
CA LEU A 13 -2.05 5.34 -9.54
C LEU A 13 -2.03 6.67 -10.30
N LEU A 14 -2.16 6.64 -11.64
CA LEU A 14 -2.17 7.84 -12.48
C LEU A 14 -3.55 8.51 -12.53
N GLU A 15 -4.62 7.71 -12.53
CA GLU A 15 -5.98 8.19 -12.79
C GLU A 15 -6.78 8.46 -11.50
N THR A 16 -6.45 7.77 -10.42
CA THR A 16 -7.23 7.85 -9.18
C THR A 16 -6.91 9.13 -8.41
N GLU A 17 -7.96 9.79 -7.93
CA GLU A 17 -7.83 10.85 -6.93
C GLU A 17 -7.80 10.26 -5.53
N PHE A 18 -6.67 10.42 -4.85
CA PHE A 18 -6.47 9.90 -3.51
C PHE A 18 -6.70 10.98 -2.46
N SER A 19 -7.42 10.64 -1.39
CA SER A 19 -7.68 11.54 -0.26
C SER A 19 -6.43 11.85 0.57
N HIS A 20 -5.42 10.99 0.50
CA HIS A 20 -4.18 11.13 1.26
C HIS A 20 -2.96 11.08 0.35
N GLN A 21 -1.99 11.94 0.61
CA GLN A 21 -0.76 12.03 -0.17
C GLN A 21 0.25 10.96 0.24
N PRO A 22 1.09 10.47 -0.69
CA PRO A 22 2.09 9.49 -0.36
C PRO A 22 3.24 10.09 0.45
N GLY A 23 3.69 9.29 1.41
CA GLY A 23 4.87 9.52 2.24
C GLY A 23 6.22 9.24 1.59
N GLN A 24 6.22 8.41 0.56
CA GLN A 24 7.40 7.85 -0.09
C GLN A 24 7.19 7.81 -1.61
N ILE A 25 8.29 7.78 -2.36
CA ILE A 25 8.24 7.80 -3.83
C ILE A 25 8.16 6.39 -4.44
N GLU A 26 8.49 5.34 -3.70
CA GLU A 26 8.61 3.99 -4.26
C GLU A 26 7.60 3.00 -3.67
N ILE A 27 7.04 2.14 -4.53
CA ILE A 27 6.08 1.10 -4.17
C ILE A 27 6.43 -0.20 -4.88
N SER A 28 6.66 -1.26 -4.11
CA SER A 28 6.81 -2.63 -4.61
C SER A 28 5.48 -3.26 -5.05
N PHE A 29 5.39 -3.62 -6.33
CA PHE A 29 4.27 -4.38 -6.88
C PHE A 29 4.12 -5.80 -6.29
N PRO A 30 5.19 -6.60 -6.08
CA PRO A 30 5.07 -7.88 -5.39
C PRO A 30 4.36 -7.81 -4.03
N ILE A 31 4.68 -6.79 -3.22
CA ILE A 31 4.03 -6.56 -1.92
C ILE A 31 2.55 -6.20 -2.10
N LEU A 32 2.22 -5.31 -3.04
CA LEU A 32 0.81 -4.97 -3.36
C LEU A 32 0.01 -6.22 -3.68
N ARG A 33 0.53 -7.07 -4.57
CA ARG A 33 -0.15 -8.29 -5.02
C ARG A 33 -0.45 -9.24 -3.85
N ARG A 34 0.49 -9.41 -2.91
CA ARG A 34 0.28 -10.23 -1.70
C ARG A 34 -0.79 -9.64 -0.79
N ILE A 35 -0.73 -8.34 -0.52
CA ILE A 35 -1.70 -7.65 0.36
C ILE A 35 -3.10 -7.66 -0.26
N HIS A 36 -3.21 -7.34 -1.55
CA HIS A 36 -4.46 -7.36 -2.30
C HIS A 36 -5.15 -8.72 -2.22
N ARG A 37 -4.39 -9.79 -2.50
CA ARG A 37 -4.86 -11.17 -2.35
C ARG A 37 -5.41 -11.46 -0.96
N ARG A 38 -4.67 -11.08 0.08
CA ARG A 38 -5.03 -11.35 1.48
C ARG A 38 -6.26 -10.58 1.93
N LEU A 39 -6.41 -9.32 1.50
CA LEU A 39 -7.63 -8.54 1.73
C LEU A 39 -8.85 -9.21 1.09
N GLN A 40 -8.73 -9.73 -0.13
CA GLN A 40 -9.81 -10.48 -0.78
C GLN A 40 -10.17 -11.79 -0.07
N GLN A 41 -9.25 -12.35 0.73
CA GLN A 41 -9.49 -13.50 1.59
C GLN A 41 -10.13 -13.12 2.94
N GLY A 42 -10.40 -11.84 3.17
CA GLY A 42 -10.99 -11.35 4.42
C GLY A 42 -9.98 -11.08 5.54
N ASN A 43 -8.67 -11.11 5.26
CA ASN A 43 -7.67 -10.71 6.26
C ASN A 43 -7.77 -9.21 6.54
N SER A 44 -7.67 -8.83 7.81
CA SER A 44 -7.49 -7.45 8.22
C SER A 44 -6.00 -7.12 8.42
N PHE A 45 -5.65 -5.86 8.22
CA PHE A 45 -4.32 -5.35 8.47
C PHE A 45 -4.39 -4.18 9.45
N ASN A 46 -3.24 -3.86 10.05
CA ASN A 46 -3.13 -2.69 10.92
C ASN A 46 -3.55 -1.40 10.19
N ALA A 47 -4.13 -0.49 10.97
CA ALA A 47 -4.52 0.84 10.51
C ALA A 47 -3.40 1.59 9.78
N ILE A 48 -3.80 2.43 8.83
CA ILE A 48 -2.91 3.28 8.06
C ILE A 48 -2.55 4.49 8.92
N LYS A 49 -1.26 4.77 9.06
CA LYS A 49 -0.80 5.91 9.86
C LYS A 49 -0.78 7.15 9.00
N ILE A 50 -1.57 8.15 9.36
CA ILE A 50 -1.72 9.39 8.60
C ILE A 50 -1.34 10.58 9.48
N ARG A 51 -0.66 11.56 8.90
CA ARG A 51 -0.38 12.83 9.55
C ARG A 51 -0.45 13.97 8.54
N ASN A 52 -1.22 15.00 8.86
CA ASN A 52 -1.41 16.18 8.00
C ASN A 52 -1.81 15.81 6.55
N GLY A 53 -2.73 14.85 6.39
CA GLY A 53 -3.20 14.38 5.09
C GLY A 53 -2.20 13.51 4.31
N ARG A 54 -1.08 13.11 4.93
CA ARG A 54 -0.02 12.30 4.32
C ARG A 54 0.11 10.94 5.00
N ILE A 55 0.30 9.90 4.21
CA ILE A 55 0.55 8.55 4.71
C ILE A 55 1.99 8.48 5.23
N VAL A 56 2.15 8.07 6.49
CA VAL A 56 3.43 7.85 7.15
C VAL A 56 3.80 6.36 7.10
N ASP A 57 2.81 5.48 7.23
CA ASP A 57 2.98 4.03 7.13
C ASP A 57 1.70 3.40 6.56
N GLY A 58 1.89 2.40 5.68
CA GLY A 58 0.81 1.62 5.10
C GLY A 58 0.43 2.00 3.67
N HIS A 59 1.34 2.54 2.86
CA HIS A 59 1.06 2.92 1.47
C HIS A 59 0.55 1.77 0.63
N HIS A 60 1.20 0.59 0.69
CA HIS A 60 0.71 -0.60 -0.01
C HIS A 60 -0.68 -1.01 0.45
N ARG A 61 -0.94 -0.94 1.77
CA ARG A 61 -2.27 -1.24 2.33
C ARG A 61 -3.30 -0.25 1.81
N TYR A 62 -2.97 1.04 1.80
CA TYR A 62 -3.85 2.10 1.29
C TYR A 62 -4.24 1.84 -0.15
N ILE A 63 -3.27 1.62 -1.04
CA ILE A 63 -3.51 1.34 -2.46
C ILE A 63 -4.45 0.13 -2.60
N CYS A 64 -4.18 -0.96 -1.90
CA CYS A 64 -5.02 -2.16 -2.01
C CYS A 64 -6.46 -1.95 -1.47
N HIS A 65 -6.63 -1.15 -0.42
CA HIS A 65 -7.97 -0.77 0.06
C HIS A 65 -8.72 0.05 -1.00
N GLN A 66 -8.04 1.01 -1.65
CA GLN A 66 -8.64 1.81 -2.72
C GLN A 66 -8.99 0.96 -3.95
N LEU A 67 -8.09 0.06 -4.39
CA LEU A 67 -8.35 -0.88 -5.49
C LEU A 67 -9.59 -1.77 -5.23
N LEU A 68 -9.85 -2.11 -3.97
CA LEU A 68 -10.98 -2.93 -3.56
C LEU A 68 -12.21 -2.12 -3.12
N ASN A 69 -12.15 -0.78 -3.20
CA ASN A 69 -13.18 0.12 -2.68
C ASN A 69 -13.55 -0.13 -1.20
N ILE A 70 -12.55 -0.48 -0.38
CA ILE A 70 -12.67 -0.69 1.06
C ILE A 70 -12.18 0.57 1.78
N ILE A 71 -12.92 1.04 2.78
CA ILE A 71 -12.46 2.15 3.64
C ILE A 71 -11.47 1.58 4.66
N PRO A 72 -10.19 1.99 4.65
CA PRO A 72 -9.23 1.53 5.64
C PRO A 72 -9.45 2.20 6.98
N GLU A 73 -9.11 1.51 8.06
CA GLU A 73 -8.90 2.15 9.36
C GLU A 73 -7.67 3.07 9.30
N THR A 74 -7.78 4.26 9.89
CA THR A 74 -6.69 5.25 9.93
C THR A 74 -6.43 5.73 11.35
N ILE A 75 -5.16 5.90 11.71
CA ILE A 75 -4.73 6.47 12.99
C ILE A 75 -3.73 7.60 12.79
N ILE A 76 -3.55 8.43 13.82
CA ILE A 76 -2.55 9.51 13.80
C ILE A 76 -1.14 8.91 13.80
N GLY A 77 -0.35 9.26 12.80
CA GLY A 77 1.04 8.84 12.66
C GLY A 77 2.05 9.66 13.48
N GLY A 78 3.27 9.12 13.62
CA GLY A 78 4.40 9.78 14.26
C GLY A 78 4.86 11.06 13.55
N ALA A 79 5.75 11.83 14.18
CA ALA A 79 6.24 13.08 13.61
C ALA A 79 7.09 12.83 12.37
N ASN A 80 6.64 13.34 11.22
CA ASN A 80 7.47 13.41 10.03
C ASN A 80 8.25 14.73 10.06
N SER A 81 9.57 14.63 10.11
CA SER A 81 10.50 15.76 9.95
C SER A 81 10.71 16.17 8.48
N SER A 82 10.24 15.36 7.53
CA SER A 82 10.53 15.54 6.11
C SER A 82 9.41 16.26 5.35
N GLN A 83 9.77 17.34 4.67
CA GLN A 83 8.87 18.24 3.92
C GLN A 83 8.64 17.82 2.46
N ILE A 84 9.26 16.72 1.98
CA ILE A 84 9.26 16.37 0.56
C ILE A 84 7.87 15.91 0.15
N LYS A 85 7.13 16.74 -0.60
CA LYS A 85 5.81 16.40 -1.12
C LYS A 85 5.95 15.47 -2.33
N PHE A 86 5.22 14.37 -2.31
CA PHE A 86 5.09 13.44 -3.43
C PHE A 86 3.63 13.40 -3.85
N THR A 87 3.37 13.12 -5.13
CA THR A 87 2.03 12.79 -5.63
C THR A 87 1.99 11.33 -6.09
N TRP A 88 0.81 10.71 -6.09
CA TRP A 88 0.67 9.32 -6.54
C TRP A 88 1.05 9.12 -8.01
N LYS A 89 0.87 10.16 -8.83
CA LYS A 89 1.24 10.17 -10.24
C LYS A 89 2.75 10.10 -10.47
N GLU A 90 3.55 10.48 -9.47
CA GLU A 90 5.01 10.49 -9.51
C GLU A 90 5.61 9.23 -8.89
N ILE A 91 4.81 8.34 -8.29
CA ILE A 91 5.33 7.15 -7.64
C ILE A 91 6.02 6.22 -8.64
N ASN A 92 7.23 5.79 -8.27
CA ASN A 92 7.93 4.70 -8.90
C ASN A 92 7.35 3.36 -8.41
N LEU A 93 6.42 2.79 -9.19
CA LEU A 93 6.01 1.40 -9.02
C LEU A 93 7.18 0.52 -9.50
N THR A 94 7.71 -0.35 -8.65
CA THR A 94 8.80 -1.27 -9.02
C THR A 94 8.32 -2.73 -9.02
N ARG A 95 9.01 -3.56 -9.79
CA ARG A 95 8.86 -5.03 -9.77
C ARG A 95 9.72 -5.68 -8.68
N ASP A 96 10.59 -4.92 -8.02
CA ASP A 96 11.45 -5.41 -6.96
C ASP A 96 10.64 -5.72 -5.70
N ASP A 97 11.03 -6.78 -5.00
CA ASP A 97 10.45 -7.18 -3.71
C ASP A 97 11.41 -6.78 -2.59
N TYR A 98 10.98 -5.88 -1.72
CA TYR A 98 11.81 -5.43 -0.59
C TYR A 98 11.73 -6.35 0.62
N ASP A 99 10.68 -7.16 0.70
CA ASP A 99 10.58 -8.14 1.78
C ASP A 99 11.63 -9.22 1.50
N ASP A 100 12.50 -9.49 2.46
CA ASP A 100 13.38 -10.65 2.42
C ASP A 100 12.61 -11.97 2.60
N ALA A 101 13.31 -13.10 2.50
CA ALA A 101 12.68 -14.42 2.62
C ALA A 101 11.99 -14.64 3.98
N ASP A 102 12.61 -14.16 5.06
CA ASP A 102 12.10 -14.34 6.42
C ASP A 102 10.84 -13.50 6.65
N THR A 103 10.84 -12.25 6.19
CA THR A 103 9.69 -11.36 6.20
C THR A 103 8.54 -12.01 5.43
N ARG A 104 8.77 -12.46 4.20
CA ARG A 104 7.74 -13.14 3.41
C ARG A 104 7.18 -14.37 4.13
N ARG A 105 8.04 -15.16 4.75
CA ARG A 105 7.66 -16.35 5.52
C ARG A 105 6.77 -15.99 6.71
N LEU A 106 7.19 -15.04 7.55
CA LEU A 106 6.42 -14.59 8.72
C LEU A 106 5.04 -14.07 8.32
N PHE A 107 4.98 -13.33 7.21
CA PHE A 107 3.72 -12.85 6.67
C PHE A 107 2.84 -14.00 6.15
N ALA A 108 3.41 -15.01 5.48
CA ALA A 108 2.66 -16.19 5.04
C ALA A 108 2.10 -16.98 6.24
N GLU A 109 2.92 -17.26 7.25
CA GLU A 109 2.49 -17.97 8.47
C GLU A 109 1.34 -17.24 9.21
N ARG A 110 1.33 -15.89 9.15
CA ARG A 110 0.29 -15.08 9.78
C ARG A 110 -1.03 -15.08 9.02
N TYR A 111 -1.00 -14.96 7.69
CA TYR A 111 -2.17 -14.60 6.88
C TYR A 111 -2.62 -15.67 5.87
N ASP A 112 -1.74 -16.59 5.48
CA ASP A 112 -1.98 -17.60 4.45
C ASP A 112 -2.24 -18.97 5.10
N LYS A 113 -3.21 -19.02 6.03
CA LYS A 113 -3.63 -20.25 6.75
C LYS A 113 -4.48 -21.19 5.90
#